data_AF-A0A932XNX0-F1
#
_entry.id   AF-A0A932XNX0-F1
#
_cell.length_a   1.000
_cell.length_b   1.000
_cell.length_c   1.000
_cell.angle_alpha   90.00
_cell.angle_beta   90.00
_cell.angle_gamma   90.00
#
_symmetry.space_group_name_H-M   'P 1'
#
loop_
_entity.id
_entity.type
_entity.pdbx_description
1 polymer ?
#
loop_
_entity_poly.entity_id
_entity_poly.type
_entity_poly.pdbx_seq_one_letter_code
_entity_poly.pdbx_strand_id
1 'polypeptide(L)'
;MGRWLVLGGLFCLTLLKADVLLADVLYESDIRIKDALVRGAIEIEQHQTVSLKDAMRREELVATRTVTTRRGTRYARELHRVILQRLDEGVTSDVDVKTGTYTEEGFADELTRKTREIASAEDALKTVPEGVTRPLRVSVKPTGETKPLSGYECRRYLLTAEVEAESPRGGGLQVYTVTWDLWVTDETDWSKEIRTLDQKIAERSGEDGALLERQMRIFERRSDLFAKFSLATLRLGQEQRKLRGFPMKWEQVLSGPAGAASSGVLFHLTGEITNLRLGPLKDDAFQLPPGLTKIGM
;
A
#
# COMPACT_ATOMS: atom_id res chain seq x y z
N MET A 1 -21.25 -68.72 9.48
CA MET A 1 -19.86 -69.19 9.44
C MET A 1 -19.16 -68.36 8.37
N GLY A 2 -18.42 -67.30 8.66
CA GLY A 2 -17.11 -67.21 9.34
C GLY A 2 -16.17 -66.54 8.33
N ARG A 3 -15.89 -65.22 8.38
CA ARG A 3 -14.79 -64.53 9.11
C ARG A 3 -13.42 -65.08 8.63
N TRP A 4 -12.53 -64.35 7.93
CA TRP A 4 -11.54 -63.35 8.41
C TRP A 4 -10.80 -62.69 7.18
N LEU A 5 -10.70 -61.35 7.05
CA LEU A 5 -9.58 -60.41 7.40
C LEU A 5 -8.40 -60.44 6.37
N VAL A 6 -7.87 -59.35 5.75
CA VAL A 6 -7.21 -58.13 6.32
C VAL A 6 -6.88 -57.04 5.24
N LEU A 7 -6.98 -55.75 5.66
CA LEU A 7 -6.31 -54.46 5.27
C LEU A 7 -6.42 -53.77 3.89
N GLY A 8 -6.78 -52.47 3.96
CA GLY A 8 -5.90 -51.38 3.48
C GLY A 8 -6.52 -50.35 2.51
N GLY A 9 -6.59 -49.08 2.91
CA GLY A 9 -6.62 -47.97 1.94
C GLY A 9 -7.59 -46.82 2.21
N LEU A 10 -7.25 -45.98 3.19
CA LEU A 10 -7.70 -44.59 3.31
C LEU A 10 -7.42 -43.87 1.97
N PHE A 11 -8.44 -43.44 1.24
CA PHE A 11 -8.27 -42.38 0.22
C PHE A 11 -8.80 -41.08 0.81
N CYS A 12 -7.89 -40.43 1.56
CA CYS A 12 -8.06 -39.06 1.99
C CYS A 12 -7.95 -38.18 0.74
N LEU A 13 -9.07 -37.89 0.09
CA LEU A 13 -9.16 -36.83 -0.90
C LEU A 13 -8.99 -35.50 -0.14
N THR A 14 -7.75 -35.08 0.02
CA THR A 14 -7.43 -33.69 0.29
C THR A 14 -7.90 -32.88 -0.92
N LEU A 15 -9.14 -32.40 -0.84
CA LEU A 15 -9.57 -31.22 -1.58
C LEU A 15 -8.65 -30.08 -1.14
N LEU A 16 -7.55 -29.89 -1.87
CA LEU A 16 -6.88 -28.60 -1.98
C LEU A 16 -7.96 -27.63 -2.45
N LYS A 17 -8.59 -26.93 -1.51
CA LYS A 17 -9.35 -25.73 -1.80
C LYS A 17 -8.34 -24.72 -2.34
N ALA A 18 -8.19 -24.68 -3.66
CA ALA A 18 -7.78 -23.45 -4.29
C ALA A 18 -8.85 -22.43 -3.91
N ASP A 19 -8.48 -21.41 -3.14
CA ASP A 19 -9.31 -20.22 -2.94
C ASP A 19 -9.36 -19.50 -4.29
N VAL A 20 -10.20 -19.99 -5.20
CA VAL A 20 -10.56 -19.31 -6.45
C VAL A 20 -11.42 -18.12 -6.05
N LEU A 21 -11.13 -16.94 -6.62
CA LEU A 21 -11.95 -15.75 -6.39
C LEU A 21 -13.40 -16.06 -6.83
N LEU A 22 -14.41 -15.66 -6.04
CA LEU A 22 -15.82 -15.84 -6.41
C LEU A 22 -16.16 -15.03 -7.68
N ALA A 23 -15.42 -13.96 -7.96
CA ALA A 23 -15.37 -13.29 -9.25
C ALA A 23 -14.04 -12.54 -9.42
N ASP A 24 -13.51 -12.53 -10.64
CA ASP A 24 -12.40 -11.65 -10.99
C ASP A 24 -12.83 -10.18 -10.83
N VAL A 25 -11.91 -9.35 -10.34
CA VAL A 25 -12.18 -7.94 -10.00
C VAL A 25 -11.33 -7.03 -10.86
N LEU A 26 -11.95 -6.01 -11.44
CA LEU A 26 -11.25 -4.89 -12.07
C LEU A 26 -11.73 -3.58 -11.46
N TYR A 27 -10.80 -2.72 -11.05
CA TYR A 27 -11.14 -1.36 -10.68
C TYR A 27 -10.15 -0.35 -11.24
N GLU A 28 -10.66 0.85 -11.50
CA GLU A 28 -9.87 1.99 -11.94
C GLU A 28 -9.93 3.07 -10.86
N SER A 29 -8.81 3.76 -10.64
CA SER A 29 -8.73 4.87 -9.71
C SER A 29 -7.95 6.04 -10.28
N ASP A 30 -8.38 7.24 -9.92
CA ASP A 30 -7.63 8.46 -10.16
C ASP A 30 -6.99 8.91 -8.85
N ILE A 31 -5.68 9.15 -8.87
CA ILE A 31 -4.87 9.50 -7.71
C ILE A 31 -4.13 10.80 -7.98
N ARG A 32 -4.13 11.69 -6.99
CA ARG A 32 -3.35 12.93 -7.02
C ARG A 32 -2.51 13.03 -5.76
N ILE A 33 -1.22 13.34 -5.92
CA ILE A 33 -0.27 13.51 -4.83
C ILE A 33 0.36 14.89 -4.96
N LYS A 34 0.39 15.63 -3.86
CA LYS A 34 1.18 16.86 -3.69
C LYS A 34 2.08 16.66 -2.47
N ASP A 35 3.38 16.63 -2.70
CA ASP A 35 4.38 16.39 -1.67
C ASP A 35 5.37 17.56 -1.61
N ALA A 36 5.43 18.21 -0.44
CA ALA A 36 6.35 19.29 -0.11
C ALA A 36 7.30 18.92 1.05
N LEU A 37 7.40 17.64 1.42
CA LEU A 37 8.31 17.13 2.46
C LEU A 37 9.77 17.09 2.00
N VAL A 38 9.98 16.83 0.71
CA VAL A 38 11.33 16.75 0.11
C VAL A 38 11.81 18.12 -0.38
N ARG A 39 13.06 18.21 -0.84
CA ARG A 39 13.61 19.46 -1.41
C ARG A 39 12.95 19.79 -2.76
N GLY A 40 11.82 20.49 -2.71
CA GLY A 40 11.02 20.86 -3.88
C GLY A 40 9.54 20.56 -3.64
N ALA A 41 8.70 20.78 -4.65
CA ALA A 41 7.33 20.31 -4.67
C ALA A 41 7.21 19.22 -5.73
N ILE A 42 6.65 18.07 -5.36
CA ILE A 42 6.30 17.00 -6.29
C ILE A 42 4.79 17.00 -6.44
N GLU A 43 4.31 17.00 -7.67
CA GLU A 43 2.92 16.75 -8.02
C GLU A 43 2.85 15.49 -8.88
N ILE A 44 1.99 14.55 -8.53
CA ILE A 44 1.74 13.34 -9.32
C ILE A 44 0.25 13.29 -9.61
N GLU A 45 -0.09 13.18 -10.88
CA GLU A 45 -1.44 12.82 -11.34
C GLU A 45 -1.34 11.43 -11.94
N GLN A 46 -2.17 10.51 -11.48
CA GLN A 46 -2.06 9.09 -11.79
C GLN A 46 -3.44 8.52 -12.07
N HIS A 47 -3.54 7.76 -13.15
CA HIS A 47 -4.62 6.81 -13.38
C HIS A 47 -4.06 5.41 -13.14
N GLN A 48 -4.78 4.60 -12.36
CA GLN A 48 -4.39 3.24 -12.02
C GLN A 48 -5.52 2.28 -12.39
N THR A 49 -5.19 1.19 -13.06
CA THR A 49 -6.10 0.07 -13.30
C THR A 49 -5.58 -1.15 -12.57
N VAL A 50 -6.38 -1.70 -11.66
CA VAL A 50 -6.05 -2.91 -10.92
C VAL A 50 -6.97 -4.04 -11.37
N SER A 51 -6.38 -5.20 -11.63
CA SER A 51 -7.05 -6.42 -12.02
C SER A 51 -6.62 -7.55 -11.11
N LEU A 52 -7.57 -8.32 -10.61
CA LEU A 52 -7.36 -9.40 -9.66
C LEU A 52 -8.05 -10.65 -10.18
N LYS A 53 -7.31 -11.74 -10.25
CA LYS A 53 -7.78 -13.05 -10.70
C LYS A 53 -7.07 -14.12 -9.90
N ASP A 54 -7.81 -14.98 -9.21
CA ASP A 54 -7.25 -16.03 -8.36
C ASP A 54 -6.15 -15.51 -7.42
N ALA A 55 -4.93 -16.00 -7.62
CA ALA A 55 -3.74 -15.62 -6.85
C ALA A 55 -2.85 -14.60 -7.61
N MET A 56 -3.41 -13.88 -8.57
CA MET A 56 -2.70 -12.94 -9.43
C MET A 56 -3.27 -11.53 -9.29
N ARG A 57 -2.37 -10.55 -9.24
CA ARG A 57 -2.68 -9.12 -9.25
C ARG A 57 -1.90 -8.44 -10.35
N ARG A 58 -2.59 -7.65 -11.17
CA ARG A 58 -2.01 -6.75 -12.16
C ARG A 58 -2.38 -5.33 -11.79
N GLU A 59 -1.39 -4.46 -11.76
CA GLU A 59 -1.57 -3.03 -11.62
C GLU A 59 -0.93 -2.33 -12.81
N GLU A 60 -1.72 -1.57 -13.54
CA GLU A 60 -1.22 -0.66 -14.57
C GLU A 60 -1.32 0.78 -14.07
N LEU A 61 -0.22 1.49 -14.20
CA LEU A 61 -0.02 2.82 -13.66
C LEU A 61 0.36 3.76 -14.79
N VAL A 62 -0.49 4.75 -15.08
CA VAL A 62 -0.18 5.83 -16.02
C VAL A 62 -0.17 7.12 -15.23
N ALA A 63 0.98 7.77 -15.12
CA ALA A 63 1.14 8.95 -14.28
C ALA A 63 1.96 10.05 -14.93
N THR A 64 1.64 11.31 -14.60
CA THR A 64 2.48 12.47 -14.87
C THR A 64 3.08 12.94 -13.55
N ARG A 65 4.41 12.85 -13.43
CA ARG A 65 5.17 13.36 -12.29
C ARG A 65 5.78 14.71 -12.64
N THR A 66 5.32 15.75 -11.97
CA THR A 66 5.90 17.08 -12.00
C THR A 66 6.78 17.31 -10.78
N VAL A 67 7.99 17.83 -10.98
CA VAL A 67 8.90 18.27 -9.91
C VAL A 67 9.20 19.75 -10.09
N THR A 68 8.90 20.55 -9.07
CA THR A 68 9.28 21.97 -9.00
C THR A 68 10.41 22.13 -7.98
N THR A 69 11.57 22.59 -8.44
CA THR A 69 12.73 22.83 -7.57
C THR A 69 12.55 24.09 -6.72
N ARG A 70 13.38 24.28 -5.69
CA ARG A 70 13.40 25.52 -4.89
C ARG A 70 13.63 26.79 -5.71
N ARG A 71 14.28 26.68 -6.87
CA ARG A 71 14.55 27.80 -7.79
C ARG A 71 13.37 28.08 -8.74
N GLY A 72 12.27 27.35 -8.62
CA GLY A 72 11.09 27.48 -9.47
C GLY A 72 11.15 26.71 -10.78
N THR A 73 12.26 26.04 -11.10
CA THR A 73 12.35 25.20 -12.31
C THR A 73 11.42 24.00 -12.21
N ARG A 74 10.58 23.79 -13.24
CA ARG A 74 9.58 22.72 -13.32
C ARG A 74 10.01 21.67 -14.34
N TYR A 75 9.97 20.40 -13.96
CA TYR A 75 10.21 19.24 -14.81
C TYR A 75 8.99 18.34 -14.79
N ALA A 76 8.55 17.85 -15.94
CA ALA A 76 7.48 16.86 -16.04
C ALA A 76 8.02 15.59 -16.70
N ARG A 77 7.69 14.44 -16.12
CA ARG A 77 7.96 13.13 -16.69
C ARG A 77 6.72 12.28 -16.60
N GLU A 78 6.33 11.71 -17.72
CA GLU A 78 5.32 10.67 -17.77
C GLU A 78 5.91 9.31 -17.41
N LEU A 79 5.13 8.52 -16.66
CA LEU A 79 5.43 7.18 -16.19
C LEU A 79 4.33 6.24 -16.71
N HIS A 80 4.73 5.09 -17.24
CA HIS A 80 3.80 4.02 -17.59
C HIS A 80 4.41 2.71 -17.09
N ARG A 81 3.84 2.17 -16.01
CA ARG A 81 4.34 0.96 -15.35
C ARG A 81 3.25 -0.11 -15.32
N VAL A 82 3.65 -1.37 -15.41
CA VAL A 82 2.79 -2.50 -15.11
C VAL A 82 3.48 -3.38 -14.08
N ILE A 83 2.82 -3.58 -12.94
CA ILE A 83 3.27 -4.48 -11.88
C ILE A 83 2.40 -5.73 -11.93
N LEU A 84 3.05 -6.89 -12.01
CA LEU A 84 2.40 -8.20 -12.00
C LEU A 84 2.88 -8.96 -10.77
N GLN A 85 1.95 -9.34 -9.89
CA GLN A 85 2.22 -10.17 -8.72
C GLN A 85 1.52 -11.51 -8.93
N ARG A 86 2.30 -12.57 -9.12
CA ARG A 86 1.82 -13.94 -9.40
C ARG A 86 2.22 -14.83 -8.24
N LEU A 87 1.30 -15.06 -7.30
CA LEU A 87 1.61 -15.75 -6.03
C LEU A 87 1.82 -17.26 -6.24
N ASP A 88 1.18 -17.81 -7.26
CA ASP A 88 1.34 -19.19 -7.75
C ASP A 88 2.75 -19.44 -8.30
N GLU A 89 3.31 -18.47 -9.03
CA GLU A 89 4.69 -18.50 -9.51
C GLU A 89 5.71 -18.00 -8.48
N GLY A 90 5.24 -17.26 -7.47
CA GLY A 90 6.08 -16.71 -6.41
C GLY A 90 6.94 -15.51 -6.86
N VAL A 91 6.48 -14.74 -7.84
CA VAL A 91 7.24 -13.62 -8.44
C VAL A 91 6.44 -12.32 -8.54
N THR A 92 7.19 -11.23 -8.50
CA THR A 92 6.75 -9.89 -8.87
C THR A 92 7.51 -9.45 -10.11
N SER A 93 6.80 -9.07 -11.17
CA SER A 93 7.39 -8.43 -12.35
C SER A 93 7.02 -6.94 -12.36
N ASP A 94 8.00 -6.08 -12.63
CA ASP A 94 7.79 -4.63 -12.77
C ASP A 94 8.27 -4.18 -14.14
N VAL A 95 7.31 -3.78 -14.98
CA VAL A 95 7.48 -3.48 -16.40
C VAL A 95 7.47 -1.98 -16.60
N ASP A 96 8.52 -1.46 -17.24
CA ASP A 96 8.52 -0.14 -17.84
C ASP A 96 8.01 -0.24 -19.28
N VAL A 97 6.76 0.19 -19.48
CA VAL A 97 6.10 0.08 -20.79
C VAL A 97 6.77 1.00 -21.81
N LYS A 98 7.32 2.14 -21.37
CA LYS A 98 7.94 3.11 -22.27
C LYS A 98 9.28 2.62 -22.81
N THR A 99 10.08 1.97 -21.98
CA THR A 99 11.39 1.43 -22.41
C THR A 99 11.31 -0.01 -22.91
N GLY A 100 10.17 -0.69 -22.75
CA GLY A 100 10.02 -2.10 -23.15
C GLY A 100 10.89 -3.04 -22.32
N THR A 101 11.14 -2.69 -21.06
CA THR A 101 12.01 -3.45 -20.15
C THR A 101 11.26 -3.89 -18.91
N TYR A 102 11.69 -4.97 -18.28
CA TYR A 102 11.13 -5.40 -17.01
C TYR A 102 12.19 -5.96 -16.05
N THR A 103 11.94 -5.80 -14.76
CA THR A 103 12.62 -6.54 -13.69
C THR A 103 11.67 -7.61 -13.15
N GLU A 104 12.24 -8.68 -12.62
CA GLU A 104 11.46 -9.74 -11.97
C GLU A 104 12.21 -10.22 -10.74
N GLU A 105 11.51 -10.25 -9.62
CA GLU A 105 12.04 -10.63 -8.31
C GLU A 105 11.12 -11.69 -7.69
N GLY A 106 11.69 -12.73 -7.09
CA GLY A 106 10.91 -13.69 -6.31
C GLY A 106 10.52 -13.09 -4.95
N PHE A 107 9.33 -13.40 -4.44
CA PHE A 107 8.89 -12.91 -3.12
C PHE A 107 9.89 -13.28 -2.00
N ALA A 108 10.51 -14.46 -2.07
CA ALA A 108 11.52 -14.89 -1.09
C ALA A 108 12.82 -14.06 -1.17
N ASP A 109 13.23 -13.67 -2.37
CA ASP A 109 14.40 -12.83 -2.59
C ASP A 109 14.14 -11.41 -2.10
N GLU A 110 12.95 -10.87 -2.43
CA GLU A 110 12.47 -9.57 -1.94
C GLU A 110 12.45 -9.54 -0.41
N LEU A 111 11.87 -10.55 0.23
CA LEU A 111 11.82 -10.69 1.68
C LEU A 111 13.23 -10.73 2.29
N THR A 112 14.14 -11.47 1.67
CA THR A 112 15.54 -11.59 2.12
C THR A 112 16.29 -10.27 1.97
N ARG A 113 16.04 -9.52 0.89
CA ARG A 113 16.60 -8.17 0.69
C ARG A 113 16.05 -7.19 1.73
N LYS A 114 14.73 -7.08 1.89
CA LYS A 114 14.09 -6.21 2.90
C LYS A 114 14.56 -6.54 4.32
N THR A 115 14.73 -7.83 4.64
CA THR A 115 15.27 -8.27 5.94
C THR A 115 16.69 -7.76 6.17
N ARG A 116 17.55 -7.80 5.14
CA ARG A 116 18.92 -7.25 5.21
C ARG A 116 18.92 -5.74 5.35
N GLU A 117 18.07 -5.04 4.61
CA GLU A 117 17.93 -3.57 4.69
C GLU A 117 17.46 -3.13 6.08
N ILE A 118 16.46 -3.81 6.66
CA ILE A 118 15.97 -3.54 8.01
C ILE A 118 17.05 -3.85 9.05
N ALA A 119 17.78 -4.96 8.92
CA ALA A 119 18.89 -5.27 9.83
C ALA A 119 20.00 -4.21 9.77
N SER A 120 20.33 -3.72 8.57
CA SER A 120 21.30 -2.64 8.39
C SER A 120 20.82 -1.31 9.00
N ALA A 121 19.54 -0.98 8.82
CA ALA A 121 18.95 0.22 9.42
C ALA A 121 18.88 0.12 10.96
N GLU A 122 18.55 -1.04 11.52
CA GLU A 122 18.60 -1.29 12.96
C GLU A 122 20.02 -1.10 13.52
N ASP A 123 21.04 -1.58 12.81
CA ASP A 123 22.45 -1.44 13.19
C ASP A 123 22.90 0.03 13.16
N ALA A 124 22.54 0.77 12.11
CA ALA A 124 22.83 2.20 12.00
C ALA A 124 22.23 3.00 13.18
N LEU A 125 21.04 2.61 13.65
CA LEU A 125 20.38 3.24 14.79
C LEU A 125 21.01 2.91 16.16
N LYS A 126 21.90 1.92 16.29
CA LYS A 126 22.59 1.65 17.58
C LYS A 126 23.48 2.80 18.03
N THR A 127 23.93 3.62 17.09
CA THR A 127 24.80 4.78 17.34
C THR A 127 24.03 6.08 17.55
N VAL A 128 22.71 6.07 17.32
CA VAL A 128 21.85 7.24 17.47
C VAL A 128 21.26 7.22 18.88
N PRO A 129 21.39 8.31 19.66
CA PRO A 129 20.74 8.43 20.97
C PRO A 129 19.26 8.14 20.86
N GLU A 130 18.69 7.39 21.80
CA GLU A 130 17.24 7.19 21.85
C GLU A 130 16.56 8.55 22.00
N GLY A 131 15.84 8.97 20.97
CA GLY A 131 14.96 10.14 21.05
C GLY A 131 13.85 9.89 22.06
N VAL A 132 13.31 10.96 22.65
CA VAL A 132 12.11 10.88 23.48
C VAL A 132 10.96 10.33 22.64
N THR A 133 10.66 9.05 22.81
CA THR A 133 9.61 8.37 22.06
C THR A 133 8.30 8.59 22.80
N ARG A 134 7.50 9.54 22.32
CA ARG A 134 6.10 9.63 22.77
C ARG A 134 5.26 8.62 21.99
N PRO A 135 4.30 7.94 22.65
CA PRO A 135 3.40 7.03 21.96
C PRO A 135 2.61 7.80 20.89
N LEU A 136 2.55 7.23 19.69
CA LEU A 136 1.73 7.76 18.61
C LEU A 136 0.26 7.73 19.04
N ARG A 137 -0.41 8.88 19.04
CA ARG A 137 -1.84 8.94 19.31
C ARG A 137 -2.59 8.72 18.01
N VAL A 138 -3.29 7.60 17.90
CA VAL A 138 -4.15 7.27 16.76
C VAL A 138 -5.60 7.26 17.21
N SER A 139 -6.49 7.79 16.39
CA SER A 139 -7.93 7.69 16.60
C SER A 139 -8.64 7.34 15.30
N VAL A 140 -9.71 6.57 15.39
CA VAL A 140 -10.59 6.20 14.29
C VAL A 140 -12.00 6.62 14.68
N LYS A 141 -12.64 7.45 13.88
CA LYS A 141 -13.98 7.97 14.18
C LYS A 141 -14.92 7.76 12.98
N PRO A 142 -16.02 7.00 13.14
CA PRO A 142 -17.12 7.09 12.17
C PRO A 142 -17.74 8.49 12.26
N THR A 143 -18.01 9.10 11.12
CA THR A 143 -18.60 10.46 11.06
C THR A 143 -20.13 10.44 11.12
N GLY A 144 -20.74 9.28 10.83
CA GLY A 144 -22.18 9.13 10.64
C GLY A 144 -22.66 9.48 9.22
N GLU A 145 -21.80 10.05 8.38
CA GLU A 145 -22.15 10.39 7.00
C GLU A 145 -22.15 9.15 6.10
N THR A 146 -23.10 9.14 5.17
CA THR A 146 -23.25 8.11 4.13
C THR A 146 -23.39 8.75 2.76
N LYS A 147 -22.87 8.07 1.73
CA LYS A 147 -22.99 8.52 0.34
C LYS A 147 -22.80 7.34 -0.63
N PRO A 148 -23.58 7.27 -1.72
CA PRO A 148 -23.30 6.33 -2.80
C PRO A 148 -22.06 6.78 -3.61
N LEU A 149 -21.12 5.86 -3.80
CA LEU A 149 -19.95 6.02 -4.69
C LEU A 149 -19.85 4.81 -5.61
N SER A 150 -19.80 5.06 -6.93
CA SER A 150 -19.67 4.02 -7.96
C SER A 150 -20.66 2.85 -7.81
N GLY A 151 -21.90 3.15 -7.35
CA GLY A 151 -22.97 2.17 -7.15
C GLY A 151 -23.00 1.49 -5.77
N TYR A 152 -22.11 1.84 -4.85
CA TYR A 152 -22.03 1.26 -3.51
C TYR A 152 -22.28 2.31 -2.43
N GLU A 153 -23.12 1.96 -1.45
CA GLU A 153 -23.28 2.77 -0.24
C GLU A 153 -22.00 2.76 0.58
N CYS A 154 -21.49 3.96 0.88
CA CYS A 154 -20.25 4.15 1.62
C CYS A 154 -20.51 4.92 2.92
N ARG A 155 -19.78 4.55 3.98
CA ARG A 155 -19.70 5.31 5.24
C ARG A 155 -18.39 6.06 5.33
N ARG A 156 -18.43 7.28 5.86
CA ARG A 156 -17.23 8.11 6.03
C ARG A 156 -16.59 7.88 7.40
N TYR A 157 -15.29 7.60 7.38
CA TYR A 157 -14.43 7.45 8.55
C TYR A 157 -13.31 8.47 8.52
N LEU A 158 -13.05 9.12 9.65
CA LEU A 158 -11.88 9.97 9.84
C LEU A 158 -10.90 9.25 10.77
N LEU A 159 -9.72 8.93 10.23
CA LEU A 159 -8.61 8.43 11.01
C LEU A 159 -7.63 9.58 11.22
N THR A 160 -7.10 9.71 12.43
CA THR A 160 -6.16 10.78 12.78
C THR A 160 -5.00 10.21 13.56
N ALA A 161 -3.78 10.61 13.19
CA ALA A 161 -2.58 10.38 13.98
C ALA A 161 -1.87 11.71 14.26
N GLU A 162 -1.40 11.90 15.49
CA GLU A 162 -0.54 13.02 15.84
C GLU A 162 0.89 12.54 16.04
N VAL A 163 1.83 13.19 15.36
CA VAL A 163 3.25 12.87 15.46
C VAL A 163 4.05 14.06 15.94
N GLU A 164 4.99 13.81 16.82
CA GLU A 164 5.99 14.80 17.21
C GLU A 164 7.29 14.52 16.45
N ALA A 165 7.75 15.51 15.69
CA ALA A 165 8.92 15.39 14.84
C ALA A 165 9.73 16.68 14.83
N GLU A 166 11.02 16.58 14.50
CA GLU A 166 11.86 17.75 14.28
C GLU A 166 11.38 18.53 13.05
N SER A 167 11.31 19.86 13.20
CA SER A 167 10.99 20.75 12.09
C SER A 167 12.01 20.62 10.95
N PRO A 168 11.56 20.37 9.70
CA PRO A 168 12.45 20.38 8.54
C PRO A 168 13.15 21.73 8.31
N ARG A 169 12.63 22.80 8.93
CA ARG A 169 13.16 24.17 8.85
C ARG A 169 14.00 24.55 10.08
N GLY A 170 14.26 23.62 10.99
CA GLY A 170 14.84 23.88 12.31
C GLY A 170 13.82 24.45 13.30
N GLY A 171 14.20 24.54 14.58
CA GLY A 171 13.33 25.06 15.64
C GLY A 171 12.77 24.02 16.63
N GLY A 172 13.36 22.82 16.68
CA GLY A 172 13.02 21.79 17.65
C GLY A 172 11.85 20.90 17.24
N LEU A 173 11.33 20.16 18.22
CA LEU A 173 10.20 19.25 18.05
C LEU A 173 8.88 20.03 17.88
N GLN A 174 8.07 19.60 16.93
CA GLN A 174 6.76 20.15 16.61
C GLN A 174 5.75 19.01 16.43
N VAL A 175 4.49 19.28 16.78
CA VAL A 175 3.39 18.33 16.60
C VAL A 175 2.75 18.53 15.24
N TYR A 176 2.72 17.50 14.43
CA TYR A 176 2.06 17.44 13.13
C TYR A 176 0.86 16.51 13.20
N THR A 177 -0.11 16.73 12.33
CA THR A 177 -1.32 15.91 12.25
C THR A 177 -1.38 15.22 10.89
N VAL A 178 -1.55 13.90 10.92
CA VAL A 178 -1.87 13.07 9.75
C VAL A 178 -3.34 12.70 9.83
N THR A 179 -4.12 13.01 8.80
CA THR A 179 -5.53 12.61 8.71
C THR A 179 -5.77 11.77 7.48
N TRP A 180 -6.53 10.69 7.63
CA TRP A 180 -7.12 9.94 6.52
C TRP A 180 -8.64 10.09 6.58
N ASP A 181 -9.22 10.73 5.58
CA ASP A 181 -10.67 10.79 5.38
C ASP A 181 -11.04 9.73 4.34
N LEU A 182 -11.77 8.71 4.77
CA LEU A 182 -12.06 7.51 3.99
C LEU A 182 -13.56 7.36 3.79
N TRP A 183 -13.99 7.10 2.56
CA TRP A 183 -15.32 6.57 2.26
C TRP A 183 -15.19 5.08 1.97
N VAL A 184 -15.77 4.27 2.84
CA VAL A 184 -15.60 2.81 2.83
C VAL A 184 -16.95 2.14 2.62
N THR A 185 -17.01 1.17 1.71
CA THR A 185 -18.23 0.36 1.51
C THR A 185 -18.56 -0.48 2.75
N ASP A 186 -19.76 -1.03 2.80
CA ASP A 186 -19.97 -2.24 3.59
C ASP A 186 -19.09 -3.40 3.09
N GLU A 187 -18.85 -4.39 3.96
CA GLU A 187 -18.12 -5.58 3.56
C GLU A 187 -18.94 -6.46 2.62
N THR A 188 -18.43 -6.64 1.41
CA THR A 188 -18.97 -7.51 0.35
C THR A 188 -18.02 -8.69 0.12
N ASP A 189 -18.49 -9.71 -0.59
CA ASP A 189 -17.63 -10.88 -0.89
C ASP A 189 -16.41 -10.51 -1.74
N TRP A 190 -16.58 -9.67 -2.77
CA TRP A 190 -15.45 -9.16 -3.55
C TRP A 190 -14.47 -8.35 -2.68
N SER A 191 -14.94 -7.52 -1.75
CA SER A 191 -14.04 -6.72 -0.90
C SER A 191 -13.21 -7.60 0.06
N LYS A 192 -13.80 -8.70 0.56
CA LYS A 192 -13.09 -9.69 1.39
C LYS A 192 -12.01 -10.39 0.58
N GLU A 193 -12.30 -10.69 -0.68
CA GLU A 193 -11.38 -11.33 -1.61
C GLU A 193 -10.18 -10.45 -1.93
N ILE A 194 -10.40 -9.19 -2.30
CA ILE A 194 -9.31 -8.22 -2.50
C ILE A 194 -8.42 -8.18 -1.25
N ARG A 195 -9.03 -8.01 -0.07
CA ARG A 195 -8.29 -7.93 1.20
C ARG A 195 -7.50 -9.21 1.49
N THR A 196 -8.07 -10.37 1.17
CA THR A 196 -7.40 -11.67 1.38
C THR A 196 -6.19 -11.81 0.47
N LEU A 197 -6.32 -11.43 -0.81
CA LEU A 197 -5.20 -11.44 -1.74
C LEU A 197 -4.12 -10.43 -1.34
N ASP A 198 -4.50 -9.20 -0.99
CA ASP A 198 -3.59 -8.16 -0.51
C ASP A 198 -2.83 -8.60 0.75
N GLN A 199 -3.50 -9.28 1.68
CA GLN A 199 -2.86 -9.85 2.85
C GLN A 199 -1.85 -10.95 2.47
N LYS A 200 -2.22 -11.88 1.58
CA LYS A 200 -1.31 -12.95 1.10
C LYS A 200 -0.08 -12.36 0.40
N ILE A 201 -0.25 -11.29 -0.38
CA ILE A 201 0.85 -10.56 -1.02
C ILE A 201 1.75 -9.92 0.03
N ALA A 202 1.17 -9.18 0.98
CA ALA A 202 1.92 -8.46 2.01
C ALA A 202 2.71 -9.42 2.93
N GLU A 203 2.13 -10.57 3.28
CA GLU A 203 2.82 -11.61 4.04
C GLU A 203 4.03 -12.17 3.27
N ARG A 204 3.91 -12.37 1.95
CA ARG A 204 5.00 -12.89 1.11
C ARG A 204 6.07 -11.86 0.81
N SER A 205 5.72 -10.57 0.67
CA SER A 205 6.66 -9.47 0.42
C SER A 205 7.25 -8.88 1.72
N GLY A 206 6.85 -9.37 2.89
CA GLY A 206 7.29 -8.88 4.20
C GLY A 206 6.74 -7.50 4.57
N GLU A 207 5.65 -7.07 3.93
CA GLU A 207 4.92 -5.83 4.21
C GLU A 207 3.89 -5.99 5.34
N ASP A 208 3.75 -7.19 5.88
CA ASP A 208 3.01 -7.47 7.11
C ASP A 208 3.79 -8.35 8.10
N GLY A 209 3.27 -8.46 9.32
CA GLY A 209 3.83 -9.32 10.36
C GLY A 209 5.14 -8.80 10.98
N ALA A 210 6.06 -9.73 11.30
CA ALA A 210 7.23 -9.42 12.10
C ALA A 210 8.21 -8.42 11.45
N LEU A 211 8.31 -8.43 10.12
CA LEU A 211 9.21 -7.53 9.40
C LEU A 211 8.68 -6.09 9.40
N LEU A 212 7.37 -5.91 9.18
CA LEU A 212 6.70 -4.62 9.34
C LEU A 212 6.88 -4.06 10.76
N GLU A 213 6.68 -4.88 11.80
CA GLU A 213 6.86 -4.44 13.19
C GLU A 213 8.31 -4.00 13.49
N ARG A 214 9.32 -4.64 12.86
CA ARG A 214 10.72 -4.19 12.93
C ARG A 214 10.90 -2.83 12.24
N GLN A 215 10.34 -2.66 11.06
CA GLN A 215 10.38 -1.39 10.32
C GLN A 215 9.75 -0.24 11.12
N MET A 216 8.61 -0.50 11.77
CA MET A 216 7.94 0.49 12.60
C MET A 216 8.79 0.90 13.81
N ARG A 217 9.49 -0.04 14.46
CA ARG A 217 10.45 0.27 15.53
C ARG A 217 11.61 1.15 15.05
N ILE A 218 12.11 0.95 13.83
CA ILE A 218 13.11 1.83 13.23
C ILE A 218 12.56 3.26 13.14
N PHE A 219 11.33 3.44 12.65
CA PHE A 219 10.72 4.77 12.55
C PHE A 219 10.37 5.39 13.91
N GLU A 220 9.98 4.59 14.89
CA GLU A 220 9.74 5.04 16.27
C GLU A 220 11.00 5.69 16.86
N ARG A 221 12.18 5.14 16.60
CA ARG A 221 13.47 5.65 17.11
C ARG A 221 14.00 6.89 16.39
N ARG A 222 13.48 7.21 15.20
CA ARG A 222 13.89 8.39 14.42
C ARG A 222 13.04 9.62 14.78
N SER A 223 13.65 10.81 14.79
CA SER A 223 12.98 12.08 15.10
C SER A 223 12.59 12.91 13.87
N ASP A 224 13.09 12.56 12.68
CA ASP A 224 12.80 13.31 11.46
C ASP A 224 11.34 13.17 11.00
N LEU A 225 10.81 14.24 10.40
CA LEU A 225 9.41 14.30 9.96
C LEU A 225 9.03 13.18 9.00
N PHE A 226 9.94 12.77 8.11
CA PHE A 226 9.65 11.69 7.16
C PHE A 226 9.44 10.36 7.89
N ALA A 227 10.32 9.99 8.82
CA ALA A 227 10.17 8.77 9.60
C ALA A 227 8.89 8.78 10.45
N LYS A 228 8.58 9.90 11.11
CA LYS A 228 7.36 10.03 11.91
C LYS A 228 6.08 9.98 11.06
N PHE A 229 6.08 10.65 9.91
CA PHE A 229 4.99 10.54 8.93
C PHE A 229 4.81 9.11 8.42
N SER A 230 5.91 8.39 8.17
CA SER A 230 5.90 6.99 7.72
C SER A 230 5.32 6.08 8.81
N LEU A 231 5.74 6.24 10.06
CA LEU A 231 5.18 5.53 11.21
C LEU A 231 3.67 5.77 11.35
N ALA A 232 3.22 7.03 11.26
CA ALA A 232 1.81 7.36 11.32
C ALA A 232 1.02 6.71 10.19
N THR A 233 1.54 6.75 8.96
CA THR A 233 0.92 6.12 7.78
C THR A 233 0.77 4.60 7.99
N LEU A 234 1.81 3.93 8.49
CA LEU A 234 1.75 2.48 8.76
C LEU A 234 0.74 2.13 9.86
N ARG A 235 0.70 2.89 10.96
CA ARG A 235 -0.25 2.69 12.06
C ARG A 235 -1.70 2.98 11.62
N LEU A 236 -1.92 4.05 10.86
CA LEU A 236 -3.23 4.35 10.27
C LEU A 236 -3.64 3.26 9.27
N GLY A 237 -2.70 2.69 8.51
CA GLY A 237 -2.92 1.52 7.66
C GLY A 237 -3.38 0.30 8.45
N GLN A 238 -2.75 0.00 9.59
CA GLN A 238 -3.18 -1.06 10.49
C GLN A 238 -4.61 -0.82 11.01
N GLU A 239 -4.98 0.42 11.36
CA GLU A 239 -6.34 0.76 11.76
C GLU A 239 -7.35 0.68 10.61
N GLN A 240 -6.99 1.15 9.42
CA GLN A 240 -7.83 1.02 8.22
C GLN A 240 -8.13 -0.44 7.91
N ARG A 241 -7.15 -1.35 8.04
CA ARG A 241 -7.36 -2.79 7.80
C ARG A 241 -8.40 -3.41 8.75
N LYS A 242 -8.68 -2.80 9.90
CA LYS A 242 -9.74 -3.23 10.81
C LYS A 242 -11.13 -2.76 10.37
N LEU A 243 -11.20 -1.72 9.53
CA LEU A 243 -12.45 -1.31 8.89
C LEU A 243 -12.85 -2.42 7.90
N ARG A 244 -14.00 -3.03 8.14
CA ARG A 244 -14.57 -4.03 7.23
C ARG A 244 -15.12 -3.28 6.01
N GLY A 245 -14.73 -3.68 4.79
CA GLY A 245 -15.14 -3.02 3.54
C GLY A 245 -13.95 -2.62 2.67
N PHE A 246 -14.23 -1.90 1.58
CA PHE A 246 -13.23 -1.41 0.63
C PHE A 246 -13.30 0.12 0.51
N PRO A 247 -12.16 0.84 0.55
CA PRO A 247 -12.15 2.29 0.38
C PRO A 247 -12.47 2.67 -1.08
N MET A 248 -13.55 3.42 -1.27
CA MET A 248 -13.96 3.94 -2.59
C MET A 248 -13.43 5.34 -2.86
N LYS A 249 -13.15 6.10 -1.80
CA LYS A 249 -12.53 7.43 -1.88
C LYS A 249 -11.71 7.67 -0.64
N TRP A 250 -10.54 8.29 -0.80
CA TRP A 250 -9.64 8.57 0.30
C TRP A 250 -8.91 9.90 0.10
N GLU A 251 -8.67 10.57 1.22
CA GLU A 251 -7.83 11.76 1.31
C GLU A 251 -6.88 11.60 2.49
N GLN A 252 -5.57 11.64 2.23
CA GLN A 252 -4.52 11.66 3.24
C GLN A 252 -3.86 13.04 3.26
N VAL A 253 -3.81 13.66 4.43
CA VAL A 253 -3.20 14.97 4.62
C VAL A 253 -2.19 14.90 5.76
N LEU A 254 -0.99 15.44 5.53
CA LEU A 254 -0.08 15.85 6.59
C LEU A 254 -0.14 17.37 6.70
N SER A 255 -0.62 17.85 7.84
CA SER A 255 -0.67 19.27 8.15
C SER A 255 0.55 19.69 8.96
N GLY A 256 1.08 20.87 8.67
CA GLY A 256 2.06 21.55 9.51
C GLY A 256 1.54 21.79 10.94
N PRO A 257 2.41 22.24 11.85
CA PRO A 257 2.08 22.32 13.26
C PRO A 257 0.93 23.28 13.58
N ALA A 258 0.08 22.86 14.52
CA ALA A 258 -1.04 23.68 15.01
C ALA A 258 -0.54 25.00 15.62
N GLY A 259 -1.16 26.12 15.23
CA GLY A 259 -0.85 27.46 15.77
C GLY A 259 0.32 28.20 15.12
N ALA A 260 1.01 27.63 14.13
CA ALA A 260 1.99 28.37 13.34
C ALA A 260 1.28 29.20 12.25
N ALA A 261 1.74 30.45 12.04
CA ALA A 261 1.24 31.35 10.98
C ALA A 261 1.41 30.80 9.54
N SER A 262 2.04 29.64 9.39
CA SER A 262 2.18 28.87 8.15
C SER A 262 1.78 27.40 8.34
N SER A 263 0.59 27.15 8.91
CA SER A 263 -0.06 25.83 8.93
C SER A 263 -0.42 25.40 7.49
N GLY A 264 0.60 25.12 6.69
CA GLY A 264 0.47 24.63 5.33
C GLY A 264 0.31 23.11 5.31
N VAL A 265 -0.41 22.61 4.32
CA VAL A 265 -0.42 21.19 3.98
C VAL A 265 0.94 20.83 3.39
N LEU A 266 1.62 19.86 4.02
CA LEU A 266 2.97 19.41 3.63
C LEU A 266 2.92 18.19 2.71
N PHE A 267 1.88 17.38 2.86
CA PHE A 267 1.58 16.25 2.00
C PHE A 267 0.07 16.16 1.83
N HIS A 268 -0.36 15.94 0.59
CA HIS A 268 -1.75 15.73 0.26
C HIS A 268 -1.85 14.63 -0.79
N LEU A 269 -2.54 13.55 -0.48
CA LEU A 269 -2.86 12.48 -1.41
C LEU A 269 -4.38 12.32 -1.44
N THR A 270 -4.97 12.35 -2.64
CA THR A 270 -6.38 12.02 -2.85
C THR A 270 -6.48 10.88 -3.82
N GLY A 271 -7.44 9.97 -3.61
CA GLY A 271 -7.81 9.01 -4.63
C GLY A 271 -9.28 8.63 -4.57
N GLU A 272 -9.80 8.16 -5.70
CA GLU A 272 -11.18 7.75 -5.86
C GLU A 272 -11.28 6.60 -6.87
N ILE A 273 -12.07 5.58 -6.53
CA ILE A 273 -12.44 4.50 -7.44
C ILE A 273 -13.50 5.03 -8.41
N THR A 274 -13.11 5.20 -9.67
CA THR A 274 -13.98 5.77 -10.71
C THR A 274 -14.81 4.70 -11.40
N ASN A 275 -14.37 3.44 -11.35
CA ASN A 275 -15.02 2.31 -11.99
C ASN A 275 -14.64 1.02 -11.24
N LEU A 276 -15.62 0.17 -10.95
CA LEU A 276 -15.44 -1.14 -10.33
C LEU A 276 -16.32 -2.14 -11.07
N ARG A 277 -15.72 -3.24 -11.52
CA ARG A 277 -16.39 -4.29 -12.30
C ARG A 277 -16.03 -5.66 -11.74
N LEU A 278 -17.04 -6.51 -11.70
CA LEU A 278 -16.91 -7.92 -11.36
C LEU A 278 -17.24 -8.72 -12.60
N GLY A 279 -16.40 -9.68 -12.95
CA GLY A 279 -16.62 -10.52 -14.12
C GLY A 279 -15.33 -11.08 -14.69
N PRO A 280 -15.42 -12.09 -15.56
CA PRO A 280 -14.26 -12.89 -15.98
C PRO A 280 -13.20 -12.03 -16.66
N LEU A 281 -11.96 -12.20 -16.19
CA LEU A 281 -10.76 -11.65 -16.78
C LEU A 281 -10.00 -12.74 -17.54
N LYS A 282 -9.33 -12.34 -18.60
CA LYS A 282 -8.52 -13.24 -19.41
C LYS A 282 -7.18 -13.52 -18.72
N ASP A 283 -6.72 -14.76 -18.79
CA ASP A 283 -5.43 -15.17 -18.20
C ASP A 283 -4.24 -14.43 -18.81
N ASP A 284 -4.31 -14.12 -20.10
CA ASP A 284 -3.27 -13.42 -20.84
C ASP A 284 -3.00 -12.00 -20.30
N ALA A 285 -3.98 -11.39 -19.62
CA ALA A 285 -3.81 -10.09 -18.98
C ALA A 285 -2.78 -10.13 -17.84
N PHE A 286 -2.58 -11.29 -17.21
CA PHE A 286 -1.66 -11.47 -16.08
C PHE A 286 -0.28 -12.00 -16.50
N GLN A 287 -0.07 -12.20 -17.80
CA GLN A 287 1.20 -12.64 -18.36
C GLN A 287 2.06 -11.44 -18.75
N LEU A 288 3.38 -11.65 -18.79
CA LEU A 288 4.30 -10.64 -19.31
C LEU A 288 4.01 -10.36 -20.80
N PRO A 289 3.90 -9.09 -21.21
CA PRO A 289 3.78 -8.75 -22.62
C PRO A 289 4.94 -9.34 -23.46
N PRO A 290 4.66 -9.84 -24.67
CA PRO A 290 5.71 -10.36 -25.54
C PRO A 290 6.66 -9.23 -26.00
N GLY A 291 7.94 -9.56 -26.21
CA GLY A 291 8.93 -8.62 -26.73
C GLY A 291 9.61 -7.70 -25.70
N LEU A 292 9.35 -7.91 -24.40
CA LEU A 292 10.04 -7.18 -23.33
C LEU A 292 11.47 -7.71 -23.10
N THR A 293 12.37 -6.80 -22.74
CA THR A 293 13.76 -7.13 -22.37
C THR A 293 13.90 -7.20 -20.85
N LYS A 294 14.31 -8.36 -20.32
CA LYS A 294 14.61 -8.50 -18.88
C LYS A 294 15.90 -7.74 -18.56
N ILE A 295 15.85 -6.88 -17.54
CA ILE A 295 17.02 -6.22 -16.98
C ILE A 295 17.27 -6.75 -15.56
N GLY A 296 18.55 -6.89 -15.19
CA GLY A 296 18.94 -7.28 -13.84
C GLY A 296 18.54 -6.23 -12.81
N MET A 297 18.32 -6.67 -11.57
CA MET A 297 18.15 -5.79 -10.42
C MET A 297 19.47 -5.23 -9.91
#